data_AF-A0A2K5ASK8-F1
#
_entry.id   AF-A0A2K5ASK8-F1
#
_cell.length_a   1.000
_cell.length_b   1.000
_cell.length_c   1.000
_cell.angle_alpha   90.00
_cell.angle_beta   90.00
_cell.angle_gamma   90.00
#
_symmetry.space_group_name_H-M   'P 1'
#
loop_
_entity.id
_entity.type
_entity.pdbx_description
1 polymer ?
#
loop_
_entity_poly.entity_id
_entity_poly.type
_entity_poly.pdbx_seq_one_letter_code
_entity_poly.pdbx_strand_id
1 'polypeptide(L)' 'MSNGNNRQVIRAEIKYPILAIVVLAAIFAFTSFALGYDQGQLFSIVVGDRAYEENFLHELFHDTRHALGFPCH' A
#
# COMPACT_ATOMS: atom_id res chain seq x y z
N MET A 1 -62.03 -0.78 -3.25
CA MET A 1 -60.95 0.24 -3.14
C MET A 1 -59.85 -0.37 -2.28
N SER A 2 -58.77 -0.87 -2.87
CA SER A 2 -57.65 -1.49 -2.13
C SER A 2 -56.54 -0.46 -1.94
N ASN A 3 -56.28 -0.09 -0.69
CA ASN A 3 -55.26 0.88 -0.32
C ASN A 3 -53.90 0.16 -0.20
N GLY A 4 -53.10 0.21 -1.27
CA GLY A 4 -51.75 -0.35 -1.31
C GLY A 4 -50.80 0.50 -0.47
N ASN A 5 -50.37 -0.03 0.67
CA ASN A 5 -49.45 0.63 1.59
C ASN A 5 -48.02 0.57 1.01
N ASN A 6 -47.64 1.59 0.23
CA ASN A 6 -46.30 1.75 -0.35
C ASN A 6 -45.28 2.14 0.73
N ARG A 7 -44.76 1.15 1.46
CA ARG A 7 -43.60 1.34 2.33
C ARG A 7 -42.34 1.41 1.47
N GLN A 8 -41.91 2.63 1.11
CA GLN A 8 -40.59 2.85 0.53
C GLN A 8 -39.53 2.51 1.57
N VAL A 9 -38.87 1.37 1.39
CA VAL A 9 -37.67 1.00 2.15
C VAL A 9 -36.54 1.86 1.62
N ILE A 10 -36.12 2.88 2.39
CA ILE A 10 -34.95 3.69 2.05
C ILE A 10 -33.72 2.80 2.21
N ARG A 11 -33.20 2.30 1.08
CA ARG A 11 -31.92 1.58 1.03
C ARG A 11 -30.81 2.63 1.13
N ALA A 12 -30.02 2.59 2.19
CA ALA A 12 -28.78 3.36 2.25
C ALA A 12 -27.83 2.83 1.17
N GLU A 13 -27.53 3.64 0.16
CA GLU A 13 -26.54 3.32 -0.85
C GLU A 13 -25.16 3.62 -0.27
N ILE A 14 -24.40 2.57 0.07
CA ILE A 14 -23.00 2.75 0.52
C ILE A 14 -22.16 3.12 -0.69
N LYS A 15 -21.82 4.41 -0.79
CA LYS A 15 -20.94 4.94 -1.81
C LYS A 15 -19.49 4.80 -1.34
N TYR A 16 -18.77 3.81 -1.85
CA TYR A 16 -17.36 3.64 -1.51
C TYR A 16 -16.53 4.77 -2.13
N PRO A 17 -15.58 5.35 -1.37
CA PRO A 17 -14.72 6.41 -1.88
C PRO A 17 -13.64 5.80 -2.80
N ILE A 18 -13.96 5.60 -4.08
CA ILE A 18 -13.06 5.00 -5.08
C ILE A 18 -11.69 5.70 -5.11
N LEU A 19 -11.68 7.04 -5.03
CA LEU A 19 -10.45 7.83 -4.97
C LEU A 19 -9.57 7.43 -3.78
N ALA A 20 -10.16 7.23 -2.59
CA ALA A 20 -9.41 6.82 -1.41
C ALA A 20 -8.81 5.43 -1.60
N ILE A 21 -9.55 4.49 -2.20
CA ILE A 21 -9.06 3.13 -2.50
C ILE A 21 -7.87 3.21 -3.46
N VAL A 22 -7.96 4.01 -4.52
CA VAL A 22 -6.88 4.19 -5.50
C VAL A 22 -5.63 4.78 -4.84
N VAL A 23 -5.80 5.81 -4.01
CA VAL A 23 -4.68 6.44 -3.28
C VAL A 23 -4.02 5.43 -2.33
N LEU A 24 -4.82 4.67 -1.57
CA LEU A 24 -4.31 3.66 -0.66
C LEU A 24 -3.57 2.54 -1.39
N ALA A 25 -4.11 2.10 -2.54
CA ALA A 25 -3.45 1.09 -3.37
C ALA A 25 -2.11 1.59 -3.93
N ALA A 26 -2.02 2.87 -4.32
CA ALA A 26 -0.77 3.47 -4.78
C ALA A 26 0.27 3.56 -3.66
N ILE A 27 -0.12 4.00 -2.46
CA ILE A 27 0.77 4.05 -1.29
C ILE A 27 1.26 2.65 -0.94
N PHE A 28 0.35 1.66 -0.93
CA PHE A 28 0.69 0.27 -0.67
C PHE A 28 1.71 -0.25 -1.69
N ALA A 29 1.43 -0.10 -2.99
CA ALA A 29 2.34 -0.55 -4.05
C ALA A 29 3.71 0.13 -3.97
N PHE A 30 3.75 1.45 -3.75
CA PHE A 30 5.00 2.18 -3.60
C PHE A 30 5.81 1.69 -2.39
N THR A 31 5.15 1.52 -1.24
CA THR A 31 5.81 1.06 -0.01
C THR A 31 6.29 -0.38 -0.15
N SER A 32 5.48 -1.26 -0.74
CA SER A 32 5.89 -2.64 -1.03
C SER A 32 7.08 -2.70 -1.99
N PHE A 33 7.13 -1.81 -2.98
CA PHE A 33 8.30 -1.69 -3.85
C PHE A 33 9.53 -1.23 -3.08
N ALA A 34 9.42 -0.14 -2.30
CA ALA A 34 10.51 0.39 -1.51
C ALA A 34 11.06 -0.64 -0.51
N LEU A 35 10.18 -1.37 0.18
CA LEU A 35 10.57 -2.36 1.17
C LEU A 35 10.97 -3.71 0.59
N GLY A 36 10.52 -4.07 -0.61
CA GLY A 36 10.69 -5.39 -1.22
C GLY A 36 11.70 -5.45 -2.37
N TYR A 37 12.01 -4.32 -3.02
CA TYR A 37 12.82 -4.32 -4.24
C TYR A 37 13.85 -3.19 -4.34
N ASP A 38 13.65 -2.06 -3.65
CA ASP A 38 14.64 -0.97 -3.64
C ASP A 38 15.97 -1.44 -3.02
N GLN A 39 17.07 -1.11 -3.68
CA GLN A 39 18.46 -1.44 -3.28
C GLN A 39 19.21 -0.15 -2.89
N GLY A 40 18.49 0.79 -2.27
CA GLY A 40 19.03 2.07 -1.88
C GLY A 40 18.86 3.18 -2.92
N GLN A 41 18.22 2.95 -4.08
CA GLN A 41 17.99 4.01 -5.06
C GLN A 41 17.14 5.16 -4.48
N LEU A 42 16.13 4.85 -3.66
CA LEU A 42 15.29 5.89 -3.06
C LEU A 42 16.06 6.72 -2.03
N PHE A 43 16.85 6.05 -1.19
CA PHE A 43 17.63 6.71 -0.13
C PHE A 43 18.89 7.41 -0.65
N SER A 44 19.42 7.01 -1.81
CA SER A 44 20.64 7.62 -2.40
C SER A 44 20.46 9.10 -2.72
N ILE A 45 19.22 9.56 -2.93
CA ILE A 45 18.89 10.98 -3.10
C ILE A 45 19.32 11.81 -1.88
N VAL A 46 19.28 11.21 -0.68
CA VAL A 46 19.55 11.88 0.59
C VAL A 46 20.95 11.55 1.12
N VAL A 47 21.36 10.28 1.09
CA VAL A 47 22.62 9.82 1.71
C VAL A 47 23.71 9.46 0.69
N GLY A 48 23.46 9.66 -0.60
CA GLY A 48 24.41 9.41 -1.68
C GLY A 48 24.74 7.92 -1.83
N ASP A 49 25.98 7.63 -2.24
CA ASP A 49 26.42 6.29 -2.59
C ASP A 49 26.35 5.29 -1.41
N ARG A 50 26.39 5.79 -0.17
CA ARG A 50 26.24 4.94 1.03
C ARG A 50 24.90 4.22 1.11
N ALA A 51 23.87 4.71 0.41
CA ALA A 51 22.58 4.03 0.34
C ALA A 51 22.68 2.63 -0.30
N TYR A 52 23.58 2.44 -1.26
CA TYR A 52 23.74 1.18 -1.98
C TYR A 52 24.54 0.14 -1.18
N GLU A 53 25.49 0.61 -0.37
CA GLU A 53 26.35 -0.26 0.45
C GLU A 53 25.64 -0.68 1.74
N GLU A 54 25.10 0.29 2.48
CA GLU A 54 24.50 0.03 3.80
C GLU A 54 23.05 -0.44 3.70
N ASN A 55 22.37 -0.15 2.57
CA ASN A 55 21.06 -0.71 2.23
C ASN A 55 20.06 -0.67 3.42
N PHE A 56 20.03 0.43 4.18
CA PHE A 56 19.42 0.49 5.51
C PHE A 56 17.99 -0.04 5.61
N LEU A 57 17.15 0.24 4.60
CA LEU A 57 15.77 -0.27 4.58
C LEU A 57 15.72 -1.78 4.37
N HIS A 58 16.65 -2.35 3.60
CA HIS A 58 16.80 -3.79 3.43
C HIS A 58 17.12 -4.46 4.75
N GLU A 59 18.11 -3.95 5.49
CA GLU A 59 18.52 -4.53 6.78
C GLU A 59 17.46 -4.33 7.86
N LEU A 60 16.86 -3.14 7.97
CA LEU A 60 15.83 -2.84 8.96
C LEU A 60 14.60 -3.73 8.82
N PHE A 61 14.21 -4.06 7.58
CA PHE A 61 13.05 -4.91 7.28
C PHE A 61 13.44 -6.32 6.81
N HIS A 62 14.70 -6.73 6.98
CA HIS A 62 15.24 -7.98 6.45
C HIS A 62 14.39 -9.19 6.83
N ASP A 63 14.05 -9.32 8.10
CA ASP A 63 13.21 -10.43 8.61
C ASP A 63 11.79 -10.39 8.04
N THR A 64 11.22 -9.19 7.87
CA THR A 64 9.88 -9.03 7.27
C THR A 64 9.92 -9.38 5.79
N ARG A 65 11.00 -9.03 5.08
CA ARG A 65 11.19 -9.40 3.67
C ARG A 65 11.29 -10.91 3.50
N HIS A 66 12.02 -11.60 4.38
CA HIS A 66 12.04 -13.06 4.43
C HIS A 66 10.67 -13.65 4.70
N ALA A 67 9.94 -13.13 5.69
CA ALA A 67 8.60 -13.61 6.02
C ALA A 67 7.60 -13.42 4.87
N LEU A 68 7.79 -12.39 4.04
CA LEU A 68 6.98 -12.11 2.86
C LEU A 68 7.50 -12.77 1.58
N GLY A 69 8.62 -13.51 1.64
CA GLY A 69 9.22 -14.22 0.51
C GLY A 69 9.88 -13.30 -0.53
N PHE A 70 10.24 -12.07 -0.16
CA PHE A 70 11.03 -11.21 -1.04
C PHE A 70 12.48 -11.70 -1.13
N PRO A 71 13.11 -11.61 -2.31
CA PRO A 71 14.51 -11.97 -2.46
C PRO A 71 15.41 -11.08 -1.58
N CYS A 72 16.39 -11.68 -0.94
CA CYS A 72 17.51 -11.02 -0.27
C CYS A 72 18.83 -11.44 -0.94
N HIS A 73 19.88 -10.66 -0.73
CA HIS A 73 21.27 -10.79 -1.21
C HIS A 73 21.63 -11.97 -2.14
#